data_AF-A0A5A7UKW1-F1
#
_entry.id   AF-A0A5A7UKW1-F1
#
_cell.length_a   1.000
_cell.length_b   1.000
_cell.length_c   1.000
_cell.angle_alpha   90.00
_cell.angle_beta   90.00
_cell.angle_gamma   90.00
#
_symmetry.space_group_name_H-M   'P 1'
#
loop_
_entity.id
_entity.type
_entity.pdbx_description
1 polymer ?
#
loop_
_entity_poly.entity_id
_entity_poly.type
_entity_poly.pdbx_seq_one_letter_code
_entity_poly.pdbx_strand_id
1 'polypeptide(L)'
;MPGPGPHMLYAMGSGMALTTLTDGRFSPHHTLFYSINAFFGPDIGSFSDWLSSVLGFPASSLPDAIHHPVFYILILGLPLCLFYSWLSSFLLHKGLLDSVCGVSLNRRQCLLLISAGSFSHFFLDHLFEENGHSSTYTWILSTGWWENRAPINPDAVFVVGFLCACLIGGFVYINRVKSGKSISKQWFQSVKLMVVVATLYSMWCASQIYWASPRRPAVGEEADFGVLVFLPAVEEP
;
A
#
# COMPACT_ATOMS: atom_id res chain seq x y z
N MET A 1 -2.97 -11.56 7.72
CA MET A 1 -2.33 -10.24 7.84
C MET A 1 -3.27 -9.21 7.19
N PRO A 2 -2.96 -7.90 7.16
CA PRO A 2 -3.63 -7.00 6.24
C PRO A 2 -3.07 -7.20 4.82
N GLY A 3 -3.95 -7.18 3.84
CA GLY A 3 -3.60 -7.25 2.45
C GLY A 3 -3.13 -5.92 1.86
N PRO A 4 -2.98 -5.85 0.53
CA PRO A 4 -2.39 -4.70 -0.14
C PRO A 4 -3.22 -3.40 -0.03
N GLY A 5 -4.55 -3.52 0.11
CA GLY A 5 -5.45 -2.37 0.25
C GLY A 5 -5.19 -1.54 1.52
N PRO A 6 -5.27 -2.13 2.72
CA PRO A 6 -4.95 -1.46 3.98
C PRO A 6 -3.53 -0.87 4.00
N HIS A 7 -2.52 -1.61 3.54
CA HIS A 7 -1.14 -1.14 3.45
C HIS A 7 -1.02 0.16 2.63
N MET A 8 -1.62 0.18 1.44
CA MET A 8 -1.62 1.36 0.57
C MET A 8 -2.35 2.55 1.21
N LEU A 9 -3.54 2.32 1.78
CA LEU A 9 -4.36 3.39 2.37
C LEU A 9 -3.70 4.00 3.61
N TYR A 10 -3.16 3.16 4.48
CA TYR A 10 -2.43 3.61 5.67
C TYR A 10 -1.19 4.44 5.30
N ALA A 11 -0.35 3.94 4.40
CA ALA A 11 0.87 4.63 4.02
C ALA A 11 0.60 5.91 3.22
N MET A 12 -0.37 5.89 2.29
CA MET A 12 -0.73 7.10 1.54
C MET A 12 -1.37 8.15 2.45
N GLY A 13 -2.22 7.75 3.39
CA GLY A 13 -2.81 8.66 4.38
C GLY A 13 -1.75 9.30 5.27
N SER A 14 -0.81 8.49 5.78
CA SER A 14 0.32 8.96 6.58
C SER A 14 1.23 9.90 5.79
N GLY A 15 1.52 9.59 4.53
CA GLY A 15 2.30 10.49 3.66
C GLY A 15 1.59 11.81 3.38
N MET A 16 0.26 11.81 3.23
CA MET A 16 -0.54 13.03 3.09
C MET A 16 -0.60 13.87 4.36
N ALA A 17 -0.65 13.22 5.52
CA ALA A 17 -0.52 13.90 6.81
C ALA A 17 0.85 14.58 6.91
N LEU A 18 1.93 13.87 6.61
CA LEU A 18 3.29 14.43 6.57
C LEU A 18 3.43 15.57 5.57
N THR A 19 2.79 15.46 4.40
CA THR A 19 2.76 16.55 3.41
C THR A 19 2.17 17.83 4.02
N THR A 20 1.10 17.69 4.80
CA THR A 20 0.44 18.84 5.47
C THR A 20 1.26 19.38 6.63
N LEU A 21 1.78 18.49 7.50
CA LEU A 21 2.57 18.85 8.69
C LEU A 21 3.91 19.50 8.33
N THR A 22 4.39 19.30 7.11
CA THR A 22 5.69 19.82 6.64
C THR A 22 5.54 20.93 5.61
N ASP A 23 4.34 21.51 5.45
CA ASP A 23 4.03 22.54 4.46
C ASP A 23 4.49 22.16 3.04
N GLY A 24 4.29 20.90 2.67
CA GLY A 24 4.62 20.32 1.37
C GLY A 24 6.05 19.83 1.22
N ARG A 25 6.97 20.07 2.19
CA ARG A 25 8.36 19.59 2.08
C ARG A 25 8.42 18.07 1.88
N PHE A 26 7.57 17.33 2.59
CA PHE A 26 7.25 15.96 2.24
C PHE A 26 6.30 15.98 1.03
N SER A 27 6.90 16.06 -0.16
CA SER A 27 6.17 16.26 -1.41
C SER A 27 5.40 15.01 -1.89
N PRO A 28 4.53 15.14 -2.91
CA PRO A 28 3.85 14.00 -3.54
C PRO A 28 4.78 12.87 -4.01
N HIS A 29 6.03 13.17 -4.38
CA HIS A 29 7.05 12.13 -4.67
C HIS A 29 7.36 11.27 -3.45
N HIS A 30 7.51 11.89 -2.29
CA HIS A 30 7.80 11.19 -1.04
C HIS A 30 6.63 10.28 -0.67
N THR A 31 5.41 10.82 -0.68
CA THR A 31 4.18 10.06 -0.40
C THR A 31 4.05 8.87 -1.35
N LEU A 32 4.19 9.08 -2.66
CA LEU A 32 4.04 8.00 -3.63
C LEU A 32 5.03 6.86 -3.40
N PHE A 33 6.33 7.15 -3.26
CA PHE A 33 7.32 6.09 -3.09
C PHE A 33 7.24 5.44 -1.71
N TYR A 34 6.93 6.20 -0.67
CA TYR A 34 6.63 5.63 0.65
C TYR A 34 5.48 4.61 0.56
N SER A 35 4.36 4.99 -0.06
CA SER A 35 3.19 4.11 -0.19
C SER A 35 3.44 2.90 -1.07
N ILE A 36 4.18 3.03 -2.18
CA ILE A 36 4.53 1.88 -3.05
C ILE A 36 5.34 0.83 -2.28
N ASN A 37 6.28 1.26 -1.43
CA ASN A 37 7.09 0.32 -0.65
C ASN A 37 6.36 -0.23 0.59
N ALA A 38 5.31 0.43 1.08
CA ALA A 38 4.39 -0.17 2.04
C ALA A 38 3.42 -1.16 1.38
N PHE A 39 3.00 -0.90 0.14
CA PHE A 39 2.11 -1.76 -0.62
C PHE A 39 2.78 -3.03 -1.11
N PHE A 40 3.84 -2.90 -1.91
CA PHE A 40 4.54 -4.07 -2.45
C PHE A 40 5.46 -4.69 -1.41
N GLY A 41 6.13 -3.87 -0.61
CA GLY A 41 6.97 -4.28 0.51
C GLY A 41 7.71 -5.60 0.29
N PRO A 42 7.88 -6.43 1.33
CA PRO A 42 8.38 -7.79 1.19
C PRO A 42 7.47 -8.71 0.34
N ASP A 43 6.17 -8.43 0.26
CA ASP A 43 5.19 -9.19 -0.53
C ASP A 43 5.51 -9.29 -2.02
N ILE A 44 6.40 -8.44 -2.55
CA ILE A 44 6.92 -8.61 -3.90
C ILE A 44 7.59 -9.98 -4.08
N GLY A 45 8.17 -10.55 -3.02
CA GLY A 45 8.73 -11.89 -3.02
C GLY A 45 7.66 -12.96 -3.22
N SER A 46 6.58 -12.91 -2.42
CA SER A 46 5.49 -13.89 -2.49
C SER A 46 4.72 -13.78 -3.81
N PHE A 47 4.54 -12.57 -4.32
CA PHE A 47 3.99 -12.32 -5.65
C PHE A 47 4.88 -12.90 -6.77
N SER A 48 6.20 -12.72 -6.67
CA SER A 48 7.15 -13.23 -7.67
C SER A 48 7.18 -14.76 -7.70
N ASP A 49 7.06 -15.40 -6.54
CA ASP A 49 6.95 -16.86 -6.42
C ASP A 49 5.64 -17.38 -7.01
N TRP A 50 4.52 -16.75 -6.68
CA TRP A 50 3.24 -17.07 -7.30
C TRP A 50 3.31 -16.95 -8.82
N LEU A 51 3.85 -15.84 -9.34
CA LEU A 51 3.99 -15.63 -10.79
C LEU A 51 4.93 -16.66 -11.43
N SER A 52 6.03 -16.99 -10.77
CA SER A 52 6.97 -18.03 -11.22
C SER A 52 6.30 -19.40 -11.30
N SER A 53 5.46 -19.75 -10.32
CA SER A 53 4.71 -21.00 -10.30
C SER A 53 3.70 -21.10 -11.45
N VAL A 54 3.03 -19.99 -11.78
CA VAL A 54 2.09 -19.91 -12.92
C VAL A 54 2.83 -20.05 -14.26
N LEU A 55 4.06 -19.56 -14.34
CA LEU A 55 4.90 -19.61 -15.55
C LEU A 55 5.75 -20.89 -15.65
N GLY A 56 5.74 -21.76 -14.63
CA GLY A 56 6.49 -23.02 -14.60
C GLY A 56 7.98 -22.89 -14.28
N PHE A 57 8.40 -21.80 -13.63
CA PHE A 57 9.78 -21.62 -13.15
C PHE A 57 9.98 -22.29 -11.78
N PRO A 58 11.21 -22.76 -11.46
CA PRO A 58 11.51 -23.37 -10.17
C PRO A 58 11.42 -22.36 -9.02
N ALA A 59 11.01 -22.84 -7.84
CA ALA A 59 10.96 -22.03 -6.62
C ALA A 59 12.36 -21.56 -6.20
N SER A 60 12.43 -20.39 -5.57
CA SER A 60 13.68 -19.77 -5.09
C SER A 60 13.58 -19.44 -3.60
N SER A 61 14.71 -19.33 -2.90
CA SER A 61 14.75 -18.85 -1.50
C SER A 61 14.82 -17.33 -1.37
N LEU A 62 14.80 -16.62 -2.50
CA LEU A 62 14.87 -15.16 -2.55
C LEU A 62 13.65 -14.47 -1.88
N PRO A 63 12.40 -14.95 -2.04
CA PRO A 63 11.24 -14.43 -1.32
C PRO A 63 11.41 -14.44 0.20
N ASP A 64 11.90 -15.55 0.76
CA ASP A 64 12.15 -15.68 2.21
C ASP A 64 13.19 -14.66 2.67
N ALA A 65 14.24 -14.46 1.89
CA ALA A 65 15.25 -13.45 2.17
C ALA A 65 14.68 -12.02 2.08
N ILE A 66 13.78 -11.75 1.15
CA ILE A 66 13.12 -10.45 0.97
C ILE A 66 12.10 -10.17 2.09
N HIS A 67 11.49 -11.20 2.68
CA HIS A 67 10.59 -11.06 3.84
C HIS A 67 11.29 -10.74 5.15
N HIS A 68 12.63 -10.72 5.20
CA HIS A 68 13.34 -10.26 6.39
C HIS A 68 13.48 -8.72 6.38
N PRO A 69 13.07 -8.00 7.45
CA PRO A 69 12.99 -6.53 7.46
C PRO A 69 14.26 -5.80 7.09
N VAL A 70 15.42 -6.34 7.51
CA VAL A 70 16.72 -5.76 7.18
C VAL A 70 17.16 -6.15 5.77
N PHE A 71 16.88 -7.37 5.34
CA PHE A 71 17.37 -7.88 4.05
C PHE A 71 16.59 -7.30 2.88
N TYR A 72 15.30 -6.98 3.06
CA TYR A 72 14.55 -6.19 2.08
C TYR A 72 15.30 -4.92 1.67
N ILE A 73 15.76 -4.17 2.67
CA ILE A 73 16.47 -2.90 2.47
C ILE A 73 17.83 -3.13 1.80
N LEU A 74 18.54 -4.20 2.17
CA LEU A 74 19.86 -4.50 1.60
C LEU A 74 19.79 -5.03 0.16
N ILE A 75 18.85 -5.93 -0.12
CA ILE A 75 18.70 -6.62 -1.40
C ILE A 75 18.00 -5.72 -2.41
N LEU A 76 16.83 -5.18 -2.05
CA LEU A 76 16.00 -4.38 -2.96
C LEU A 76 16.20 -2.88 -2.77
N GLY A 77 16.58 -2.40 -1.58
CA GLY A 77 16.71 -0.96 -1.34
C GLY A 77 17.78 -0.29 -2.19
N LEU A 78 18.92 -0.95 -2.44
CA LEU A 78 19.97 -0.41 -3.32
C LEU A 78 19.53 -0.26 -4.78
N PRO A 79 19.06 -1.31 -5.48
CA PRO A 79 18.59 -1.16 -6.86
C PRO A 79 17.37 -0.23 -6.95
N LEU A 80 16.42 -0.31 -6.00
CA LEU A 80 15.23 0.55 -6.01
C LEU A 80 15.56 2.01 -5.74
N CYS A 81 16.54 2.35 -4.90
CA CYS A 81 16.85 3.76 -4.64
C CYS A 81 17.47 4.45 -5.86
N LEU A 82 18.23 3.72 -6.69
CA LEU A 82 18.71 4.21 -7.98
C LEU A 82 17.56 4.42 -8.95
N PHE A 83 16.68 3.42 -9.07
CA PHE A 83 15.51 3.48 -9.93
C PHE A 83 14.55 4.62 -9.54
N TYR A 84 14.20 4.75 -8.27
CA TYR A 84 13.31 5.79 -7.78
C TYR A 84 13.90 7.18 -7.88
N SER A 85 15.21 7.36 -7.69
CA SER A 85 15.85 8.66 -7.90
C SER A 85 15.79 9.08 -9.38
N TRP A 86 16.03 8.13 -10.29
CA TRP A 86 15.82 8.36 -11.72
C TRP A 86 14.35 8.64 -12.04
N LEU A 87 13.42 7.84 -11.51
CA LEU A 87 12.00 7.95 -11.79
C LEU A 87 11.42 9.27 -11.27
N SER A 88 11.80 9.70 -10.06
CA SER A 88 11.41 11.01 -9.52
C SER A 88 11.86 12.14 -10.43
N SER A 89 13.10 12.07 -10.92
CA SER A 89 13.62 13.03 -11.90
C SER A 89 12.77 13.01 -13.18
N PHE A 90 12.52 11.83 -13.75
CA PHE A 90 11.70 11.68 -14.95
C PHE A 90 10.28 12.24 -14.77
N LEU A 91 9.58 11.88 -13.69
CA LEU A 91 8.22 12.33 -13.39
C LEU A 91 8.15 13.85 -13.24
N LEU A 92 9.14 14.44 -12.59
CA LEU A 92 9.24 15.88 -12.41
C LEU A 92 9.47 16.60 -13.75
N HIS A 93 10.41 16.13 -14.56
CA HIS A 93 10.70 16.71 -15.89
C HIS A 93 9.50 16.62 -16.84
N LYS A 94 8.68 15.58 -16.69
CA LYS A 94 7.44 15.42 -17.47
C LYS A 94 6.24 16.18 -16.88
N GLY A 95 6.42 16.88 -15.76
CA GLY A 95 5.34 17.60 -15.06
C GLY A 95 4.25 16.67 -14.50
N LEU A 96 4.54 15.37 -14.37
CA LEU A 96 3.58 14.36 -13.93
C LEU A 96 3.39 14.37 -12.41
N LEU A 97 4.41 14.79 -11.65
CA LEU A 97 4.34 14.85 -10.19
C LEU A 97 5.11 16.06 -9.66
N ASP A 98 4.44 16.86 -8.85
CA ASP A 98 4.98 18.10 -8.30
C ASP A 98 5.93 17.85 -7.12
N SER A 99 6.92 18.72 -6.97
CA SER A 99 7.87 18.70 -5.86
C SER A 99 8.16 20.12 -5.38
N VAL A 100 8.31 20.29 -4.08
CA VAL A 100 8.70 21.57 -3.51
C VAL A 100 10.07 21.98 -4.05
N CYS A 101 10.15 23.23 -4.51
CA CYS A 101 11.31 23.82 -5.19
C CYS A 101 11.69 23.17 -6.53
N GLY A 102 10.86 22.28 -7.10
CA GLY A 102 11.16 21.63 -8.37
C GLY A 102 12.41 20.76 -8.33
N VAL A 103 12.68 20.12 -7.19
CA VAL A 103 13.82 19.21 -7.01
C VAL A 103 13.33 17.77 -6.91
N SER A 104 13.99 16.87 -7.63
CA SER A 104 13.72 15.43 -7.58
C SER A 104 14.33 14.78 -6.35
N LEU A 105 13.83 13.60 -5.99
CA LEU A 105 14.37 12.82 -4.87
C LEU A 105 15.78 12.32 -5.18
N ASN A 106 16.69 12.55 -4.24
CA ASN A 106 18.02 11.94 -4.29
C ASN A 106 18.00 10.49 -3.81
N ARG A 107 19.08 9.75 -4.08
CA ARG A 107 19.21 8.33 -3.75
C ARG A 107 19.06 8.05 -2.25
N ARG A 108 19.58 8.91 -1.39
CA ARG A 108 19.47 8.77 0.07
C ARG A 108 18.03 8.90 0.53
N GLN A 109 17.30 9.90 0.02
CA GLN A 109 15.86 10.05 0.28
C GLN A 109 15.09 8.83 -0.20
N CYS A 110 15.38 8.33 -1.40
CA CYS A 110 14.73 7.13 -1.92
C CYS A 110 14.99 5.91 -1.04
N LEU A 111 16.23 5.69 -0.59
CA LEU A 111 16.56 4.59 0.31
C LEU A 111 15.79 4.70 1.64
N LEU A 112 15.72 5.90 2.23
CA LEU A 112 14.95 6.13 3.45
C LEU A 112 13.46 5.90 3.27
N LEU A 113 12.88 6.29 2.13
CA LEU A 113 11.47 6.06 1.80
C LEU A 113 11.17 4.58 1.58
N ILE A 114 12.10 3.83 0.97
CA ILE A 114 12.00 2.37 0.83
C ILE A 114 11.98 1.73 2.22
N SER A 115 12.94 2.10 3.09
CA SER A 115 13.02 1.57 4.45
C SER A 115 11.78 1.93 5.27
N ALA A 116 11.32 3.18 5.22
CA ALA A 116 10.13 3.62 5.95
C ALA A 116 8.87 2.88 5.46
N GLY A 117 8.72 2.72 4.15
CA GLY A 117 7.62 1.98 3.54
C GLY A 117 7.62 0.52 3.96
N SER A 118 8.75 -0.16 3.85
CA SER A 118 8.87 -1.57 4.26
C SER A 118 8.64 -1.75 5.77
N PHE A 119 9.15 -0.86 6.62
CA PHE A 119 8.85 -0.92 8.05
C PHE A 119 7.39 -0.68 8.36
N SER A 120 6.71 0.19 7.61
CA SER A 120 5.26 0.39 7.77
C SER A 120 4.46 -0.85 7.37
N HIS A 121 4.92 -1.56 6.33
CA HIS A 121 4.37 -2.85 5.93
C HIS A 121 4.51 -3.87 7.07
N PHE A 122 5.74 -4.13 7.53
CA PHE A 122 5.95 -5.07 8.64
C PHE A 122 5.18 -4.66 9.90
N PHE A 123 5.14 -3.38 10.23
CA PHE A 123 4.37 -2.89 11.36
C PHE A 123 2.89 -3.25 11.24
N LEU A 124 2.28 -3.05 10.07
CA LEU A 124 0.88 -3.41 9.85
C LEU A 124 0.64 -4.92 9.88
N ASP A 125 1.57 -5.73 9.38
CA ASP A 125 1.48 -7.19 9.47
C ASP A 125 1.49 -7.68 10.92
N HIS A 126 2.32 -7.05 11.77
CA HIS A 126 2.47 -7.42 13.17
C HIS A 126 1.42 -6.75 14.08
N LEU A 127 0.78 -5.66 13.64
CA LEU A 127 -0.29 -4.98 14.38
C LEU A 127 -1.43 -5.95 14.70
N PHE A 128 -1.59 -6.97 13.84
CA PHE A 128 -2.56 -8.03 13.99
C PHE A 128 -1.89 -9.40 14.19
N GLU A 129 -0.93 -9.49 15.11
CA GLU A 129 -0.33 -10.77 15.53
C GLU A 129 -0.82 -11.25 16.91
N GLU A 130 -1.55 -10.42 17.68
CA GLU A 130 -2.03 -10.72 19.03
C GLU A 130 -3.20 -11.75 19.13
N ASN A 131 -3.38 -12.65 18.15
CA ASN A 131 -4.13 -13.91 18.28
C ASN A 131 -5.47 -13.90 19.09
N GLY A 132 -6.33 -12.89 18.97
CA GLY A 132 -7.72 -13.01 19.48
C GLY A 132 -7.97 -12.46 20.88
N HIS A 133 -7.04 -11.73 21.49
CA HIS A 133 -7.16 -11.33 22.91
C HIS A 133 -8.30 -10.32 23.21
N SER A 134 -8.86 -9.64 22.20
CA SER A 134 -10.03 -8.76 22.37
C SER A 134 -11.18 -9.12 21.42
N SER A 135 -12.41 -8.81 21.83
CA SER A 135 -13.61 -9.03 20.99
C SER A 135 -13.55 -8.27 19.67
N THR A 136 -13.02 -7.04 19.68
CA THR A 136 -12.76 -6.25 18.48
C THR A 136 -11.82 -6.98 17.54
N TYR A 137 -10.76 -7.56 18.08
CA TYR A 137 -9.77 -8.26 17.28
C TYR A 137 -10.29 -9.60 16.73
N THR A 138 -11.05 -10.36 17.54
CA THR A 138 -11.77 -11.54 17.05
C THR A 138 -12.70 -11.18 15.89
N TRP A 139 -13.39 -10.04 15.97
CA TRP A 139 -14.23 -9.55 14.88
C TRP A 139 -13.39 -9.22 13.64
N ILE A 140 -12.27 -8.52 13.78
CA ILE A 140 -11.37 -8.22 12.65
C ILE A 140 -10.95 -9.52 11.96
N LEU A 141 -10.40 -10.48 12.71
CA LEU A 141 -9.98 -11.77 12.16
C LEU A 141 -11.13 -12.52 11.51
N SER A 142 -12.35 -12.43 12.02
CA SER A 142 -13.53 -13.09 11.42
C SER A 142 -13.83 -12.67 9.98
N THR A 143 -13.27 -11.55 9.51
CA THR A 143 -13.40 -11.06 8.13
C THR A 143 -12.43 -11.72 7.15
N GLY A 144 -11.39 -12.41 7.65
CA GLY A 144 -10.43 -13.17 6.84
C GLY A 144 -10.94 -14.55 6.40
N TRP A 145 -10.06 -15.38 5.84
CA TRP A 145 -10.37 -16.75 5.42
C TRP A 145 -9.50 -17.77 6.17
N TRP A 146 -10.14 -18.70 6.88
CA TRP A 146 -9.46 -19.60 7.84
C TRP A 146 -9.83 -21.09 7.73
N GLU A 147 -10.72 -21.47 6.81
CA GLU A 147 -11.20 -22.86 6.75
C GLU A 147 -10.15 -23.81 6.15
N ASN A 148 -9.52 -23.38 5.06
CA ASN A 148 -8.48 -24.09 4.31
C ASN A 148 -7.60 -23.04 3.61
N ARG A 149 -6.55 -23.47 2.90
CA ARG A 149 -5.79 -22.56 2.02
C ARG A 149 -6.74 -21.75 1.15
N ALA A 150 -6.62 -20.42 1.18
CA ALA A 150 -7.54 -19.58 0.41
C ALA A 150 -7.49 -19.92 -1.08
N PRO A 151 -8.64 -20.14 -1.74
CA PRO A 151 -8.67 -20.35 -3.18
C PRO A 151 -8.21 -19.08 -3.90
N ILE A 152 -7.46 -19.26 -4.99
CA ILE A 152 -7.05 -18.14 -5.85
C ILE A 152 -8.31 -17.55 -6.49
N ASN A 153 -8.60 -16.29 -6.14
CA ASN A 153 -9.73 -15.56 -6.67
C ASN A 153 -9.24 -14.55 -7.74
N PRO A 154 -9.37 -14.85 -9.05
CA PRO A 154 -8.91 -13.94 -10.10
C PRO A 154 -9.66 -12.60 -10.11
N ASP A 155 -10.93 -12.60 -9.67
CA ASP A 155 -11.73 -11.38 -9.56
C ASP A 155 -11.12 -10.44 -8.52
N ALA A 156 -10.60 -10.98 -7.40
CA ALA A 156 -9.90 -10.20 -6.38
C ALA A 156 -8.65 -9.52 -6.97
N VAL A 157 -7.84 -10.26 -7.73
CA VAL A 157 -6.64 -9.69 -8.39
C VAL A 157 -7.03 -8.52 -9.31
N PHE A 158 -8.09 -8.71 -10.11
CA PHE A 158 -8.57 -7.68 -11.03
C PHE A 158 -9.12 -6.45 -10.29
N VAL A 159 -10.02 -6.65 -9.33
CA VAL A 159 -10.68 -5.55 -8.60
C VAL A 159 -9.67 -4.79 -7.75
N VAL A 160 -8.83 -5.47 -6.98
CA VAL A 160 -7.81 -4.82 -6.14
C VAL A 160 -6.74 -4.14 -6.98
N GLY A 161 -6.26 -4.81 -8.03
CA GLY A 161 -5.31 -4.21 -8.97
C GLY A 161 -5.88 -2.95 -9.63
N PHE A 162 -7.15 -2.98 -10.05
CA PHE A 162 -7.84 -1.83 -10.62
C PHE A 162 -7.96 -0.68 -9.62
N LEU A 163 -8.42 -0.95 -8.40
CA LEU A 163 -8.59 0.08 -7.35
C LEU A 163 -7.25 0.71 -6.94
N CYS A 164 -6.19 -0.09 -6.78
CA CYS A 164 -4.84 0.40 -6.53
C CYS A 164 -4.31 1.25 -7.68
N ALA A 165 -4.54 0.83 -8.94
CA ALA A 165 -4.16 1.61 -10.11
C ALA A 165 -4.92 2.94 -10.20
N CYS A 166 -6.22 2.95 -9.89
CA CYS A 166 -7.01 4.17 -9.79
C CYS A 166 -6.51 5.11 -8.68
N LEU A 167 -6.12 4.57 -7.54
CA LEU A 167 -5.58 5.35 -6.42
C LEU A 167 -4.24 5.99 -6.78
N ILE A 168 -3.28 5.19 -7.25
CA ILE A 168 -1.96 5.68 -7.66
C ILE A 168 -2.08 6.67 -8.82
N GLY A 169 -2.80 6.30 -9.89
CA GLY A 169 -2.96 7.14 -11.07
C GLY A 169 -3.73 8.43 -10.78
N GLY A 170 -4.80 8.34 -9.99
CA GLY A 170 -5.56 9.51 -9.54
C GLY A 170 -4.73 10.43 -8.65
N PHE A 171 -3.94 9.87 -7.74
CA PHE A 171 -3.03 10.63 -6.88
C PHE A 171 -2.01 11.42 -7.71
N VAL A 172 -1.35 10.77 -8.67
CA VAL A 172 -0.42 11.42 -9.61
C VAL A 172 -1.15 12.51 -10.40
N TYR A 173 -2.35 12.23 -10.91
CA TYR A 173 -3.14 13.21 -11.69
C TYR A 173 -3.52 14.46 -10.88
N ILE A 174 -3.87 14.30 -9.60
CA ILE A 174 -4.24 15.38 -8.70
C ILE A 174 -3.02 16.25 -8.37
N ASN A 175 -1.89 15.59 -8.10
CA ASN A 175 -0.63 16.17 -7.63
C ASN A 175 0.38 16.47 -8.74
N ARG A 176 -0.03 16.44 -10.00
CA ARG A 176 0.78 16.89 -11.13
C ARG A 176 1.10 18.40 -11.05
N VAL A 177 2.23 18.79 -11.64
CA VAL A 177 2.70 20.18 -11.68
C VAL A 177 1.64 21.05 -12.37
N LYS A 178 1.07 22.03 -11.65
CA LYS A 178 0.15 23.03 -12.20
C LYS A 178 0.32 24.38 -11.51
N SER A 179 0.48 25.42 -12.30
CA SER A 179 0.53 26.79 -11.80
C SER A 179 -0.75 27.16 -11.02
N GLY A 180 -0.58 27.78 -9.85
CA GLY A 180 -1.67 28.39 -9.07
C GLY A 180 -2.55 27.43 -8.26
N LYS A 181 -2.22 26.14 -8.14
CA LYS A 181 -2.93 25.23 -7.23
C LYS A 181 -2.39 25.35 -5.81
N SER A 182 -3.30 25.49 -4.85
CA SER A 182 -2.98 25.41 -3.41
C SER A 182 -2.76 23.96 -2.98
N ILE A 183 -1.78 23.75 -2.10
CA ILE A 183 -1.49 22.47 -1.42
C ILE A 183 -2.75 21.92 -0.73
N SER A 184 -3.51 22.78 -0.04
CA SER A 184 -4.76 22.39 0.64
C SER A 184 -5.80 21.80 -0.33
N LYS A 185 -5.91 22.37 -1.53
CA LYS A 185 -6.83 21.85 -2.56
C LYS A 185 -6.37 20.49 -3.09
N GLN A 186 -5.08 20.31 -3.31
CA GLN A 186 -4.52 19.02 -3.74
C GLN A 186 -4.69 17.95 -2.66
N TRP A 187 -4.44 18.32 -1.41
CA TRP A 187 -4.64 17.46 -0.26
C TRP A 187 -6.09 17.01 -0.15
N PHE A 188 -7.05 17.94 -0.18
CA PHE A 188 -8.47 17.63 -0.09
C PHE A 188 -8.95 16.70 -1.21
N GLN A 189 -8.48 16.93 -2.45
CA GLN A 189 -8.83 16.04 -3.58
C GLN A 189 -8.19 14.65 -3.43
N SER A 190 -6.97 14.57 -2.90
CA SER A 190 -6.29 13.29 -2.67
C SER A 190 -6.99 12.49 -1.57
N VAL A 191 -7.38 13.14 -0.47
CA VAL A 191 -8.20 12.53 0.60
C VAL A 191 -9.55 12.06 0.05
N LYS A 192 -10.22 12.89 -0.76
CA LYS A 192 -11.48 12.50 -1.42
C LYS A 192 -11.30 11.24 -2.29
N LEU A 193 -10.24 11.17 -3.08
CA LEU A 193 -9.91 9.99 -3.87
C LEU A 193 -9.70 8.76 -2.98
N MET A 194 -8.91 8.90 -1.91
CA MET A 194 -8.66 7.82 -0.95
C MET A 194 -9.95 7.30 -0.32
N VAL A 195 -10.84 8.19 0.14
CA VAL A 195 -12.13 7.81 0.74
C VAL A 195 -13.00 7.07 -0.27
N VAL A 196 -13.05 7.52 -1.52
CA VAL A 196 -13.81 6.82 -2.58
C VAL A 196 -13.24 5.42 -2.82
N VAL A 197 -11.92 5.29 -2.97
CA VAL A 197 -11.27 3.98 -3.19
C VAL A 197 -11.44 3.07 -1.99
N ALA A 198 -11.26 3.58 -0.77
CA ALA A 198 -11.46 2.82 0.47
C ALA A 198 -12.90 2.32 0.57
N THR A 199 -13.90 3.16 0.25
CA THR A 199 -15.31 2.76 0.27
C THR A 199 -15.60 1.65 -0.75
N LEU A 200 -15.13 1.81 -1.99
CA LEU A 200 -15.30 0.79 -3.03
C LEU A 200 -14.61 -0.53 -2.65
N TYR A 201 -13.44 -0.44 -2.03
CA TYR A 201 -12.70 -1.61 -1.58
C TYR A 201 -13.39 -2.31 -0.41
N SER A 202 -13.87 -1.55 0.58
CA SER A 202 -14.69 -2.09 1.68
C SER A 202 -15.97 -2.75 1.16
N MET A 203 -16.64 -2.16 0.16
CA MET A 203 -17.80 -2.77 -0.50
C MET A 203 -17.45 -4.09 -1.19
N TRP A 204 -16.30 -4.16 -1.88
CA TRP A 204 -15.80 -5.41 -2.45
C TRP A 204 -15.62 -6.47 -1.35
N CYS A 205 -14.87 -6.16 -0.28
CA CYS A 205 -14.63 -7.13 0.79
C CYS A 205 -15.94 -7.58 1.46
N ALA A 206 -16.83 -6.66 1.78
CA ALA A 206 -18.14 -6.97 2.37
C ALA A 206 -18.98 -7.87 1.45
N SER A 207 -18.94 -7.65 0.13
CA SER A 207 -19.66 -8.49 -0.83
C SER A 207 -19.18 -9.94 -0.84
N GLN A 208 -17.87 -10.17 -0.73
CA GLN A 208 -17.30 -11.53 -0.74
C GLN A 208 -17.55 -12.26 0.57
N ILE A 209 -17.58 -11.53 1.70
CA ILE A 209 -17.77 -12.08 3.05
C ILE A 209 -19.24 -12.34 3.35
N TYR A 210 -20.13 -11.39 3.06
CA TYR A 210 -21.52 -11.40 3.54
C TYR A 210 -22.56 -11.71 2.46
N TRP A 211 -22.27 -11.48 1.16
CA TRP A 211 -23.25 -11.68 0.08
C TRP A 211 -22.95 -12.87 -0.83
N ALA A 212 -21.69 -13.23 -1.05
CA ALA A 212 -21.35 -14.39 -1.86
C ALA A 212 -21.80 -15.70 -1.16
N SER A 213 -22.44 -16.60 -1.93
CA SER A 213 -22.82 -17.93 -1.48
C SER A 213 -22.31 -18.99 -2.47
N PRO A 214 -21.37 -19.88 -2.07
CA PRO A 214 -20.68 -19.89 -0.77
C PRO A 214 -19.78 -18.65 -0.58
N ARG A 215 -19.45 -18.34 0.69
CA ARG A 215 -18.51 -17.26 1.06
C ARG A 215 -17.20 -17.41 0.30
N ARG A 216 -16.59 -16.29 -0.09
CA ARG A 216 -15.32 -16.27 -0.82
C ARG A 216 -14.28 -15.40 -0.11
N PRO A 217 -12.97 -15.71 -0.21
CA PRO A 217 -11.95 -14.79 0.24
C PRO A 217 -11.98 -13.50 -0.59
N ALA A 218 -12.00 -12.36 0.09
CA ALA A 218 -11.96 -11.04 -0.54
C ALA A 218 -10.59 -10.77 -1.20
N VAL A 219 -9.52 -11.11 -0.47
CA VAL A 219 -8.12 -11.10 -0.90
C VAL A 219 -7.39 -12.17 -0.10
N GLY A 220 -7.05 -13.29 -0.72
CA GLY A 220 -6.29 -14.37 -0.05
C GLY A 220 -6.85 -14.74 1.33
N GLU A 221 -5.97 -14.88 2.31
CA GLU A 221 -6.33 -15.18 3.71
C GLU A 221 -6.55 -13.90 4.54
N GLU A 222 -6.48 -12.73 3.90
CA GLU A 222 -6.37 -11.44 4.59
C GLU A 222 -7.69 -10.91 5.15
N ALA A 223 -7.60 -10.21 6.28
CA ALA A 223 -8.72 -9.67 7.04
C ALA A 223 -9.01 -8.19 6.72
N ASP A 224 -8.87 -7.81 5.45
CA ASP A 224 -8.83 -6.40 5.01
C ASP A 224 -10.03 -5.58 5.44
N PHE A 225 -11.24 -6.14 5.39
CA PHE A 225 -12.44 -5.41 5.80
C PHE A 225 -12.39 -5.00 7.26
N GLY A 226 -12.04 -5.95 8.14
CA GLY A 226 -11.90 -5.68 9.57
C GLY A 226 -10.82 -4.66 9.86
N VAL A 227 -9.67 -4.79 9.19
CA VAL A 227 -8.54 -3.85 9.33
C VAL A 227 -8.94 -2.43 8.91
N LEU A 228 -9.62 -2.26 7.78
CA LEU A 228 -10.02 -0.94 7.28
C LEU A 228 -11.04 -0.24 8.16
N VAL A 229 -11.88 -1.01 8.86
CA VAL A 229 -12.82 -0.47 9.85
C VAL A 229 -12.09 -0.13 11.15
N PHE A 230 -11.07 -0.91 11.53
CA PHE A 230 -10.33 -0.72 12.77
C PHE A 230 -9.34 0.45 12.72
N LEU A 231 -8.52 0.57 11.67
CA LEU A 231 -7.48 1.60 11.55
C LEU A 231 -7.97 3.03 11.83
N PRO A 232 -9.14 3.48 11.34
CA PRO A 232 -9.68 4.81 11.67
C PRO A 232 -10.40 4.85 13.03
N ALA A 233 -10.76 3.71 13.62
CA ALA A 233 -11.49 3.61 14.89
C ALA A 233 -10.57 3.52 16.11
N VAL A 234 -9.25 3.63 15.94
CA VAL A 234 -8.28 3.82 17.03
C VAL A 234 -8.41 5.26 17.56
N GLU A 235 -9.58 5.61 18.09
CA GLU A 235 -9.80 6.74 18.98
C GLU A 235 -10.04 6.19 20.40
N GLU A 236 -9.04 6.46 21.26
CA GLU A 236 -8.99 6.45 22.73
C GLU A 236 -9.20 5.13 23.53
N PRO A 237 -8.29 4.81 24.49
CA PRO A 237 -8.70 4.20 25.76
C PRO A 237 -9.42 5.19 26.69
#